data_AF-A0A8T4ZRQ2-F1
#
_entry.id   AF-A0A8T4ZRQ2-F1
#
_cell.length_a   1.000
_cell.length_b   1.000
_cell.length_c   1.000
_cell.angle_alpha   90.00
_cell.angle_beta   90.00
_cell.angle_gamma   90.00
#
_symmetry.space_group_name_H-M   'P 1'
#
loop_
_entity.id
_entity.type
_entity.pdbx_description
1 polymer ?
#
loop_
_entity_poly.entity_id
_entity_poly.type
_entity_poly.pdbx_seq_one_letter_code
_entity_poly.pdbx_strand_id
1 'polypeptide(L)'
;MSLWKHIHELASKELDLIKRKKQALDDLLSSGRISQSTYEHLNGEINEALTSVEKYIETVVCKMESRAQDLEKQIGTLEIFLANTEMLHVTGEIDDETYEKQMKAINLGLEAAKHELSEIKSVLEGPKPAEPAEETVCEHEKEKTETPAEETTTEETPGVF
;
A
#
# COMPACT_ATOMS: atom_id res chain seq x y z
N MET A 1 7.05 -11.76 -10.24
CA MET A 1 6.42 -10.43 -10.19
C MET A 1 5.78 -10.28 -8.83
N SER A 2 5.99 -9.15 -8.15
CA SER A 2 5.27 -8.84 -6.92
C SER A 2 3.77 -8.72 -7.14
N LEU A 3 3.02 -8.95 -6.06
CA LEU A 3 1.56 -8.83 -6.06
C LEU A 3 1.11 -7.41 -6.43
N TRP A 4 1.79 -6.38 -5.90
CA TRP A 4 1.50 -4.97 -6.17
C TRP A 4 1.60 -4.64 -7.65
N LYS A 5 2.71 -5.06 -8.29
CA LYS A 5 2.92 -4.86 -9.72
C LYS A 5 1.85 -5.57 -10.55
N HIS A 6 1.46 -6.78 -10.17
CA HIS A 6 0.44 -7.54 -10.88
C HIS A 6 -0.94 -6.89 -10.80
N ILE A 7 -1.36 -6.48 -9.60
CA ILE A 7 -2.68 -5.83 -9.38
C ILE A 7 -2.75 -4.52 -10.17
N HIS A 8 -1.71 -3.69 -10.07
CA HIS A 8 -1.65 -2.42 -10.79
C HIS A 8 -1.65 -2.63 -12.32
N GLU A 9 -0.88 -3.60 -12.82
CA GLU A 9 -0.84 -3.94 -14.24
C GLU A 9 -2.20 -4.42 -14.76
N LEU A 10 -2.90 -5.25 -13.98
CA LEU A 10 -4.23 -5.75 -14.36
C LEU A 10 -5.25 -4.61 -14.46
N ALA A 11 -5.29 -3.73 -13.45
CA ALA A 11 -6.19 -2.58 -13.43
C ALA A 11 -5.89 -1.59 -14.58
N SER A 12 -4.60 -1.36 -14.86
CA SER A 12 -4.18 -0.50 -15.99
C SER A 12 -4.62 -1.07 -17.34
N LYS A 13 -4.48 -2.38 -17.55
CA LYS A 13 -4.94 -3.04 -18.78
C LYS A 13 -6.46 -2.96 -18.95
N GLU A 14 -7.20 -3.06 -17.86
CA GLU A 14 -8.65 -2.90 -17.87
C GLU A 14 -9.04 -1.47 -18.26
N LEU A 15 -8.38 -0.46 -17.68
CA LEU A 15 -8.58 0.94 -18.03
C LEU A 15 -8.32 1.18 -19.52
N ASP A 16 -7.23 0.65 -20.08
CA ASP A 16 -6.91 0.76 -21.50
C ASP A 16 -7.93 0.07 -22.40
N LEU A 17 -8.52 -1.04 -21.96
CA LEU A 17 -9.58 -1.71 -22.69
C LEU A 17 -10.87 -0.87 -22.71
N ILE A 18 -11.24 -0.28 -21.57
CA ILE A 18 -12.42 0.58 -21.46
C ILE A 18 -12.26 1.84 -22.32
N LYS A 19 -11.08 2.48 -22.30
CA LYS A 19 -10.76 3.63 -23.17
C LYS A 19 -10.87 3.28 -24.66
N ARG A 20 -10.39 2.11 -25.08
CA ARG A 20 -10.56 1.63 -26.46
C ARG A 20 -12.02 1.35 -26.82
N LYS A 21 -12.82 0.81 -25.90
CA LYS A 21 -14.27 0.62 -26.09
C LYS A 21 -15.00 1.96 -26.26
N LYS A 22 -14.63 2.97 -25.46
CA LYS A 22 -15.15 4.34 -25.57
C LYS A 22 -14.87 4.91 -26.95
N GLN A 23 -13.62 4.88 -27.40
CA GLN A 23 -13.24 5.36 -28.73
C GLN A 23 -14.00 4.63 -29.85
N ALA A 24 -14.13 3.30 -29.77
CA ALA A 24 -14.88 2.53 -30.76
C ALA A 24 -16.37 2.92 -30.78
N LEU A 25 -16.95 3.25 -29.62
CA LEU A 25 -18.34 3.72 -29.52
C LEU A 25 -18.49 5.11 -30.16
N ASP A 26 -17.54 6.01 -29.93
CA ASP A 26 -17.49 7.35 -30.56
C ASP A 26 -17.40 7.23 -32.10
N ASP A 27 -16.57 6.31 -32.60
CA ASP A 27 -16.42 6.02 -34.03
C ASP A 27 -17.72 5.45 -34.66
N LEU A 28 -18.46 4.61 -33.91
CA LEU A 28 -19.74 4.08 -34.37
C LEU A 28 -20.82 5.16 -34.48
N LEU A 29 -20.85 6.12 -33.54
CA LEU A 29 -21.77 7.26 -33.61
C LEU A 29 -21.42 8.18 -34.78
N SER A 30 -20.14 8.56 -34.90
CA SER A 30 -19.68 9.48 -35.96
C SER A 30 -19.85 8.91 -37.36
N SER A 31 -19.74 7.59 -37.52
CA SER A 31 -20.03 6.89 -38.80
C SER A 31 -21.53 6.66 -39.05
N GLY A 32 -22.42 7.11 -38.15
CA GLY A 32 -23.87 6.97 -38.28
C GLY A 32 -24.36 5.52 -38.18
N ARG A 33 -23.53 4.60 -37.67
CA ARG A 33 -23.86 3.17 -37.55
C ARG A 33 -24.79 2.86 -36.38
N ILE A 34 -24.81 3.75 -35.38
CA ILE A 34 -25.70 3.67 -34.23
C ILE A 34 -26.46 4.99 -34.06
N SER A 35 -27.61 4.92 -33.41
CA SER A 35 -28.38 6.11 -33.06
C SER A 35 -27.76 6.85 -31.87
N GLN A 36 -28.06 8.14 -31.75
CA GLN A 36 -27.69 8.94 -30.58
C GLN A 36 -28.20 8.32 -29.26
N SER A 37 -29.43 7.81 -29.24
CA SER A 37 -30.00 7.16 -28.05
C SER A 37 -29.24 5.88 -27.65
N THR A 38 -28.85 5.07 -28.63
CA THR A 38 -28.04 3.87 -28.39
C THR A 38 -26.66 4.23 -27.86
N TYR A 39 -26.04 5.27 -28.42
CA TYR A 39 -24.77 5.80 -27.96
C TYR A 39 -24.86 6.26 -26.50
N GLU A 40 -25.86 7.08 -26.15
CA GLU A 40 -26.00 7.63 -24.80
C GLU A 40 -26.14 6.54 -23.74
N HIS A 41 -26.92 5.51 -24.02
CA HIS A 41 -27.07 4.37 -23.12
C HIS A 41 -25.73 3.63 -22.89
N LEU A 42 -25.04 3.24 -23.96
CA LEU A 42 -23.77 2.52 -23.87
C LEU A 42 -22.63 3.38 -23.29
N ASN A 43 -22.60 4.67 -23.63
CA ASN A 43 -21.62 5.61 -23.09
C ASN A 43 -21.83 5.81 -21.59
N GLY A 44 -23.08 5.76 -21.10
CA GLY A 44 -23.37 5.73 -19.67
C GLY A 44 -22.67 4.56 -18.96
N GLU A 45 -22.88 3.33 -19.45
CA GLU A 45 -22.26 2.12 -18.90
C GLU A 45 -20.72 2.16 -18.97
N ILE A 46 -20.17 2.63 -20.09
CA ILE A 46 -18.71 2.77 -20.26
C ILE A 46 -18.13 3.79 -19.28
N ASN A 47 -18.79 4.94 -19.08
CA ASN A 47 -18.30 5.96 -18.16
C ASN A 47 -18.39 5.51 -16.70
N GLU A 48 -19.42 4.74 -16.34
CA GLU A 48 -19.52 4.12 -15.01
C GLU A 48 -18.37 3.13 -14.77
N ALA A 49 -18.12 2.24 -15.75
CA ALA A 49 -17.01 1.29 -15.69
C ALA A 49 -15.65 2.01 -15.62
N LEU A 50 -15.45 3.06 -16.42
CA LEU A 50 -14.25 3.89 -16.42
C LEU A 50 -14.01 4.49 -15.03
N THR A 51 -15.02 5.16 -14.47
CA THR A 51 -14.94 5.80 -13.14
C THR A 51 -14.63 4.77 -12.05
N SER A 52 -15.25 3.59 -12.12
CA SER A 52 -15.02 2.51 -11.17
C SER A 52 -13.57 2.02 -11.19
N VAL A 53 -13.01 1.80 -12.39
CA VAL A 53 -11.62 1.32 -12.53
C VAL A 53 -10.61 2.39 -12.15
N GLU A 54 -10.83 3.66 -12.52
CA GLU A 54 -9.97 4.77 -12.09
C GLU A 54 -9.91 4.89 -10.57
N LYS A 55 -11.07 4.85 -9.89
CA LYS A 55 -11.14 4.85 -8.42
C LYS A 55 -10.45 3.63 -7.81
N TYR A 56 -10.54 2.46 -8.45
CA TYR A 56 -9.83 1.27 -7.99
C TYR A 56 -8.31 1.45 -8.09
N ILE A 57 -7.80 2.00 -9.19
CA ILE A 57 -6.38 2.31 -9.37
C ILE A 57 -5.91 3.30 -8.29
N GLU A 58 -6.64 4.40 -8.09
CA GLU A 58 -6.34 5.37 -7.03
C GLU A 58 -6.27 4.69 -5.65
N THR A 59 -7.23 3.82 -5.35
CA THR A 59 -7.24 3.06 -4.08
C THR A 59 -6.01 2.15 -3.96
N VAL A 60 -5.57 1.51 -5.04
CA VAL A 60 -4.36 0.67 -5.06
C VAL A 60 -3.12 1.53 -4.83
N VAL A 61 -3.01 2.67 -5.50
CA VAL A 61 -1.89 3.63 -5.34
C VAL A 61 -1.81 4.15 -3.91
N CYS A 62 -2.91 4.61 -3.32
CA CYS A 62 -2.92 5.09 -1.93
C CYS A 62 -2.47 3.99 -0.93
N LYS A 63 -2.88 2.74 -1.15
CA LYS A 63 -2.45 1.60 -0.32
C LYS A 63 -0.95 1.31 -0.49
N MET A 64 -0.43 1.46 -1.70
CA MET A 64 0.99 1.29 -2.00
C MET A 64 1.83 2.36 -1.30
N GLU A 65 1.41 3.62 -1.34
CA GLU A 65 2.07 4.72 -0.63
C GLU A 65 2.08 4.50 0.88
N SER A 66 0.94 4.16 1.47
CA SER A 66 0.84 3.83 2.90
C SER A 66 1.77 2.67 3.26
N ARG A 67 1.80 1.60 2.45
CA ARG A 67 2.70 0.46 2.67
C ARG A 67 4.18 0.86 2.56
N ALA A 68 4.54 1.73 1.62
CA ALA A 68 5.90 2.23 1.48
C ALA A 68 6.36 2.99 2.73
N GLN A 69 5.51 3.88 3.26
CA GLN A 69 5.80 4.60 4.51
C GLN A 69 5.97 3.66 5.70
N ASP A 70 5.15 2.62 5.79
CA ASP A 70 5.26 1.64 6.88
C ASP A 70 6.53 0.78 6.75
N LEU A 71 6.93 0.41 5.54
CA LEU A 71 8.19 -0.27 5.27
C LEU A 71 9.39 0.59 5.67
N GLU A 72 9.38 1.89 5.39
CA GLU A 72 10.44 2.81 5.81
C GLU A 72 10.59 2.87 7.33
N LYS A 73 9.47 2.92 8.07
CA LYS A 73 9.46 2.83 9.54
C LYS A 73 10.01 1.49 10.04
N GLN A 74 9.61 0.39 9.40
CA GLN A 74 10.09 -0.96 9.74
C GLN A 74 11.60 -1.09 9.53
N ILE A 75 12.12 -0.56 8.42
CA ILE A 75 13.56 -0.53 8.13
C ILE A 75 14.30 0.24 9.23
N GLY A 76 13.84 1.44 9.58
CA GLY A 76 14.48 2.22 10.65
C GLY A 76 14.46 1.50 12.01
N THR A 77 13.37 0.80 12.32
CA THR A 77 13.26 0.00 13.56
C THR A 77 14.25 -1.17 13.55
N LEU A 78 14.38 -1.87 12.42
CA LEU A 78 15.34 -2.96 12.27
C LEU A 78 16.79 -2.47 12.34
N GLU A 79 17.09 -1.27 11.83
CA GLU A 79 18.42 -0.65 11.93
C GLU A 79 18.76 -0.28 13.38
N ILE A 80 17.79 0.18 14.17
CA ILE A 80 17.98 0.39 15.61
C ILE A 80 18.25 -0.94 16.33
N PHE A 81 17.48 -1.99 16.02
CA PHE A 81 17.73 -3.31 16.61
C PHE A 81 19.10 -3.87 16.23
N LEU A 82 19.52 -3.68 14.98
CA LEU A 82 20.85 -4.05 14.53
C LEU A 82 21.93 -3.38 15.38
N ALA A 83 21.86 -2.05 15.55
CA ALA A 83 22.83 -1.30 16.35
C ALA A 83 22.84 -1.74 17.82
N ASN A 84 21.67 -2.03 18.40
CA ASN A 84 21.58 -2.54 19.77
C ASN A 84 22.20 -3.94 19.90
N THR A 85 21.92 -4.85 18.96
CA THR A 85 22.50 -6.20 18.95
C THR A 85 24.03 -6.15 18.83
N GLU A 86 24.57 -5.28 17.98
CA GLU A 86 26.01 -5.03 17.85
C GLU A 86 26.62 -4.55 19.18
N MET A 87 25.97 -3.57 19.84
CA MET A 87 26.44 -3.06 21.12
C MET A 87 26.46 -4.15 22.21
N LEU A 88 25.39 -4.94 22.33
CA LEU A 88 25.28 -6.03 23.29
C LEU A 88 26.37 -7.10 23.07
N HIS A 89 26.71 -7.39 21.82
CA HIS A 89 27.76 -8.34 21.50
C HIS A 89 29.14 -7.80 21.90
N VAL A 90 29.45 -6.56 21.54
CA VAL A 90 30.72 -5.91 21.87
C VAL A 90 30.91 -5.73 23.39
N THR A 91 29.84 -5.50 24.15
CA THR A 91 29.89 -5.44 25.62
C THR A 91 29.94 -6.81 26.29
N GLY A 92 29.81 -7.90 25.53
CA GLY A 92 29.79 -9.27 26.04
C GLY A 92 28.50 -9.63 26.77
N GLU A 93 27.43 -8.85 26.59
CA GLU A 93 26.11 -9.12 27.16
C GLU A 93 25.39 -10.28 26.45
N ILE A 94 25.77 -10.57 25.21
CA ILE A 94 25.30 -11.74 24.45
C ILE A 94 26.49 -12.53 23.89
N ASP A 95 26.33 -13.85 23.79
CA ASP A 95 27.30 -14.75 23.17
C ASP A 95 27.22 -14.73 21.63
N ASP A 96 28.27 -15.28 20.99
CA ASP A 96 28.39 -15.35 19.53
C ASP A 96 27.22 -16.09 18.87
N GLU A 97 26.70 -17.15 19.50
CA GLU A 97 25.59 -17.94 18.92
C GLU A 97 24.29 -17.11 18.89
N THR A 98 24.01 -16.41 19.98
CA THR A 98 22.86 -15.51 20.10
C THR A 98 22.98 -14.34 19.14
N TYR A 99 24.16 -13.74 19.05
CA TYR A 99 24.47 -12.65 18.12
C TYR A 99 24.24 -13.08 16.67
N GLU A 100 24.85 -14.18 16.22
CA GLU A 100 24.71 -14.67 14.84
C GLU A 100 23.25 -14.98 14.48
N LYS A 101 22.50 -15.57 15.40
CA LYS A 101 21.08 -15.86 15.20
C LYS A 101 20.25 -14.59 15.05
N GLN A 102 20.47 -13.59 15.91
CA GLN A 102 19.76 -12.30 15.85
C GLN A 102 20.14 -11.54 14.57
N MET A 103 21.43 -11.46 14.27
CA MET A 103 21.98 -10.79 13.09
C MET A 103 21.37 -11.35 11.81
N LYS A 104 21.31 -12.68 11.68
CA LYS A 104 20.68 -13.35 10.53
C LYS A 104 19.20 -12.99 10.39
N ALA A 105 18.46 -12.97 11.50
CA ALA A 105 17.03 -12.65 11.47
C ALA A 105 16.77 -11.19 11.09
N ILE A 106 17.54 -10.25 11.66
CA ILE A 106 17.44 -8.81 11.36
C ILE A 106 17.78 -8.54 9.89
N ASN A 107 18.88 -9.11 9.39
CA ASN A 107 19.29 -8.93 8.00
C ASN A 107 18.27 -9.49 7.00
N LEU A 108 17.67 -10.65 7.30
CA LEU A 108 16.60 -11.21 6.46
C LEU A 108 15.38 -10.26 6.42
N GLY A 109 15.01 -9.68 7.56
CA GLY A 109 13.94 -8.68 7.64
C GLY A 109 14.26 -7.41 6.85
N LEU A 110 15.49 -6.91 6.96
CA LEU A 110 15.96 -5.73 6.22
C LEU A 110 15.95 -5.95 4.71
N GLU A 111 16.46 -7.10 4.25
CA GLU A 111 16.48 -7.47 2.84
C GLU A 111 15.05 -7.53 2.28
N ALA A 112 14.15 -8.24 2.99
CA ALA A 112 12.75 -8.36 2.58
C ALA A 112 12.04 -7.00 2.52
N ALA A 113 12.20 -6.16 3.55
CA ALA A 113 11.56 -4.85 3.61
C ALA A 113 12.10 -3.89 2.53
N LYS A 114 13.42 -3.88 2.30
CA LYS A 114 14.06 -3.06 1.25
C LYS A 114 13.64 -3.51 -0.15
N HIS A 115 13.53 -4.83 -0.37
CA HIS A 115 13.06 -5.38 -1.63
C HIS A 115 11.61 -4.98 -1.92
N GLU A 116 10.68 -5.19 -0.98
CA GLU A 116 9.27 -4.82 -1.17
C GLU A 116 9.13 -3.31 -1.41
N LEU A 117 9.86 -2.48 -0.66
CA LEU A 117 9.85 -1.02 -0.82
C LEU A 117 10.32 -0.62 -2.23
N SER A 118 11.40 -1.23 -2.72
CA SER A 118 11.90 -0.99 -4.07
C SER A 118 10.87 -1.39 -5.14
N GLU A 119 10.17 -2.50 -4.95
CA GLU A 119 9.13 -2.93 -5.89
C GLU A 119 7.95 -1.96 -5.91
N ILE A 120 7.48 -1.51 -4.74
CA ILE A 120 6.40 -0.53 -4.63
C ILE A 120 6.81 0.79 -5.30
N LYS A 121 8.00 1.32 -4.99
CA LYS A 121 8.50 2.57 -5.60
C LYS A 121 8.60 2.45 -7.12
N SER A 122 9.05 1.30 -7.64
CA SER A 122 9.14 1.08 -9.09
C SER A 122 7.80 1.12 -9.82
N VAL A 123 6.70 0.81 -9.13
CA VAL A 123 5.35 0.89 -9.69
C VAL A 123 4.82 2.33 -9.60
N LEU A 124 5.05 3.01 -8.46
CA LEU A 124 4.60 4.39 -8.23
C LEU A 124 5.30 5.41 -9.12
N GLU A 125 6.59 5.24 -9.41
CA GLU A 125 7.36 6.14 -10.30
C GLU A 125 6.95 6.00 -11.78
N GLY A 126 6.18 4.97 -12.14
CA GLY A 126 5.82 4.66 -13.52
C GLY A 126 7.03 4.28 -14.39
N PRO A 127 6.83 3.95 -15.68
CA PRO A 127 7.93 3.84 -16.63
C PRO A 127 8.54 5.23 -16.84
N LYS A 128 9.77 5.46 -16.39
CA LYS A 128 10.49 6.75 -16.46
C LYS A 128 10.86 7.13 -17.90
N PRO A 129 10.36 8.27 -18.44
CA PRO A 129 11.22 9.25 -19.10
C PRO A 129 11.74 10.26 -18.06
N ALA A 130 12.96 10.77 -18.26
CA ALA A 130 13.66 11.64 -17.30
C ALA A 130 12.84 12.87 -16.83
N GLU A 131 12.77 13.00 -15.49
CA GLU A 131 12.48 14.12 -14.55
C GLU A 131 12.20 15.58 -15.02
N PRO A 132 11.67 16.48 -14.14
CA PRO A 132 11.26 16.29 -12.72
C PRO A 132 9.88 16.89 -12.26
N ALA A 133 9.29 16.15 -11.30
CA ALA A 133 8.53 16.47 -10.07
C ALA A 133 7.54 17.66 -9.92
N GLU A 134 6.30 17.34 -9.52
CA GLU A 134 5.53 18.04 -8.46
C GLU A 134 4.73 17.02 -7.61
N GLU A 135 4.78 17.17 -6.28
CA GLU A 135 4.19 16.29 -5.27
C GLU A 135 2.68 16.56 -5.10
N THR A 136 1.88 15.49 -4.97
CA THR A 136 0.49 15.60 -4.49
C THR A 136 0.35 14.82 -3.19
N VAL A 137 -0.04 15.51 -2.12
CA VAL A 137 -0.17 14.97 -0.76
C VAL A 137 -1.56 14.35 -0.58
N CYS A 138 -1.63 13.09 -0.16
CA CYS A 138 -2.85 12.50 0.38
C CYS A 138 -3.00 12.86 1.87
N GLU A 139 -4.02 13.66 2.20
CA GLU A 139 -4.36 14.01 3.58
C GLU A 139 -4.84 12.78 4.38
N HIS A 140 -4.28 12.58 5.57
CA HIS A 140 -4.71 11.56 6.54
C HIS A 140 -5.57 12.22 7.63
N GLU A 141 -6.86 11.86 7.65
CA GLU A 141 -7.82 12.25 8.69
C GLU A 141 -7.51 11.48 9.98
N LYS A 142 -7.25 12.20 11.08
CA LYS A 142 -7.03 11.61 12.41
C LYS A 142 -8.35 11.24 13.05
N GLU A 143 -8.64 9.94 13.14
CA GLU A 143 -9.71 9.43 13.99
C GLU A 143 -9.27 9.30 15.45
N LYS A 144 -10.21 9.71 16.30
CA LYS A 144 -10.24 9.93 17.75
C LYS A 144 -10.00 8.62 18.54
N THR A 145 -9.09 8.62 19.51
CA THR A 145 -8.98 7.53 20.50
C THR A 145 -9.74 7.92 21.76
N GLU A 146 -10.81 7.18 22.05
CA GLU A 146 -11.56 7.22 23.31
C GLU A 146 -10.80 6.47 24.42
N THR A 147 -10.80 7.06 25.61
CA THR A 147 -10.24 6.50 26.85
C THR A 147 -11.16 5.41 27.41
N PRO A 148 -10.67 4.19 27.71
CA PRO A 148 -11.46 3.21 28.45
C PRO A 148 -11.51 3.53 29.94
N ALA A 149 -12.72 3.57 30.48
CA ALA A 149 -13.01 3.59 31.92
C ALA A 149 -12.65 2.23 32.55
N GLU A 150 -11.92 2.28 33.66
CA GLU A 150 -11.56 1.12 34.47
C GLU A 150 -12.68 0.86 35.49
N GLU A 151 -13.43 -0.22 35.28
CA GLU A 151 -14.23 -0.88 36.32
C GLU A 151 -13.33 -1.87 37.07
N THR A 152 -13.26 -1.78 38.40
CA THR A 152 -12.73 -2.87 39.23
C THR A 152 -13.56 -3.05 40.49
N THR A 153 -14.44 -4.04 40.39
CA THR A 153 -14.62 -5.17 41.31
C THR A 153 -14.79 -4.89 42.80
N THR A 154 -16.05 -5.00 43.24
CA THR A 154 -16.45 -5.44 44.58
C THR A 154 -16.22 -6.96 44.70
N GLU A 155 -15.36 -7.40 45.63
CA GLU A 155 -15.29 -8.79 46.07
C GLU A 155 -15.54 -8.86 47.58
N GLU A 156 -16.59 -9.59 47.94
CA GLU A 156 -17.04 -9.84 49.31
C GLU A 156 -16.42 -11.14 49.86
N THR A 157 -16.35 -11.22 51.19
CA THR A 157 -16.25 -12.41 52.07
C THR A 157 -14.85 -12.84 52.59
N PRO A 158 -14.76 -13.63 53.68
CA PRO A 158 -15.27 -13.38 55.04
C PRO A 158 -14.25 -13.72 56.17
N GLY A 159 -14.45 -13.16 57.38
CA GLY A 159 -14.17 -13.78 58.70
C GLY A 159 -12.72 -14.10 59.14
N VAL A 160 -12.36 -13.65 60.36
CA VAL A 160 -11.73 -14.37 61.50
C VAL A 160 -10.90 -13.38 62.33
N PHE A 161 -11.40 -12.99 63.50
CA PHE A 161 -10.80 -13.20 64.84
C PHE A 161 -11.68 -12.56 65.92
#